data_AF-A0A3A4WXJ0-F1
#
_entry.id   AF-A0A3A4WXJ0-F1
#
_cell.length_a   1.000
_cell.length_b   1.000
_cell.length_c   1.000
_cell.angle_alpha   90.00
_cell.angle_beta   90.00
_cell.angle_gamma   90.00
#
_symmetry.space_group_name_H-M   'P 1'
#
loop_
_entity.id
_entity.type
_entity.pdbx_description
1 polymer ?
#
loop_
_entity_poly.entity_id
_entity_poly.type
_entity_poly.pdbx_seq_one_letter_code
_entity_poly.pdbx_strand_id
1 'polypeptide(L)'
;MPMVCIKRFGKLDRLFHLFLMLSFLIQSATGFSRLFITTDWGKRLSGVFGGYETSTSIHRWVGIFMIAGFLLHIVFLVARVQWRNLRDSIFGPDSIVPTYRDVQHLWRRILWFFGIGTSPRFDRWSYWEKFDYWAVFWGLPLLAITGLMLIYPFQTTRVVPGWTLNIAVLLHRAEAILAVSYIFIVHFFIGHARPSSFPMNEAMFSGSVTVESAMEEKPAWVERLKKEGKLEVIEANPPALWYRVVYFAFGYTALGFGIYLLINGIVYSPHIRLH
;
A
#
# COMPACT_ATOMS: atom_id res chain seq x y z
N MET A 1 -10.46 15.10 28.53
CA MET A 1 -9.40 16.09 28.25
C MET A 1 -9.19 16.11 26.74
N PRO A 2 -9.02 17.28 26.10
CA PRO A 2 -8.69 17.34 24.68
C PRO A 2 -7.38 16.59 24.43
N MET A 3 -7.36 15.69 23.46
CA MET A 3 -6.15 14.95 23.11
C MET A 3 -5.29 15.80 22.20
N VAL A 4 -4.06 16.04 22.61
CA VAL A 4 -3.05 16.76 21.83
C VAL A 4 -2.64 15.86 20.66
N CYS A 5 -2.95 16.28 19.43
CA CYS A 5 -2.67 15.50 18.22
C CYS A 5 -1.71 16.20 17.28
N ILE A 6 -0.94 15.42 16.52
CA ILE A 6 -0.05 15.88 15.45
C ILE A 6 -0.63 15.41 14.11
N LYS A 7 -0.66 16.30 13.12
CA LYS A 7 -1.03 15.94 11.75
C LYS A 7 0.00 15.00 11.13
N ARG A 8 -0.43 13.80 10.75
CA ARG A 8 0.42 12.76 10.15
C ARG A 8 0.32 12.74 8.62
N PHE A 9 -0.91 12.83 8.09
CA PHE A 9 -1.21 12.73 6.66
C PHE A 9 -2.12 13.87 6.19
N GLY A 10 -1.87 14.40 5.00
CA GLY A 10 -2.73 15.39 4.37
C GLY A 10 -4.01 14.76 3.79
N LYS A 11 -5.02 15.58 3.48
CA LYS A 11 -6.27 15.11 2.86
C LYS A 11 -6.02 14.40 1.53
N LEU A 12 -5.11 14.93 0.70
CA LEU A 12 -4.75 14.33 -0.58
C LEU A 12 -4.02 12.98 -0.41
N ASP A 13 -3.10 12.85 0.54
CA ASP A 13 -2.41 11.57 0.80
C ASP A 13 -3.42 10.47 1.13
N ARG A 14 -4.41 10.80 1.98
CA ARG A 14 -5.49 9.89 2.38
C ARG A 14 -6.43 9.55 1.22
N LEU A 15 -6.71 10.51 0.35
CA LEU A 15 -7.52 10.28 -0.85
C LEU A 15 -6.81 9.34 -1.83
N PHE A 16 -5.52 9.57 -2.09
CA PHE A 16 -4.71 8.67 -2.93
C PHE A 16 -4.69 7.26 -2.33
N HIS A 17 -4.50 7.13 -1.02
CA HIS A 17 -4.54 5.84 -0.35
C HIS A 17 -5.91 5.15 -0.50
N LEU A 18 -7.02 5.87 -0.27
CA LEU A 18 -8.36 5.32 -0.42
C LEU A 18 -8.63 4.85 -1.85
N PHE A 19 -8.26 5.67 -2.84
CA PHE A 19 -8.37 5.33 -4.25
C PHE A 19 -7.55 4.07 -4.60
N LEU A 20 -6.28 4.03 -4.18
CA LEU A 20 -5.40 2.89 -4.41
C LEU A 20 -5.97 1.62 -3.76
N MET A 21 -6.41 1.71 -2.52
CA MET A 21 -6.99 0.58 -1.79
C MET A 21 -8.24 0.04 -2.48
N LEU A 22 -9.21 0.89 -2.85
CA LEU A 22 -10.43 0.44 -3.54
C LEU A 22 -10.13 -0.18 -4.91
N SER A 23 -9.27 0.47 -5.69
CA SER A 23 -8.88 -0.05 -7.00
C SER A 23 -8.12 -1.38 -6.89
N PHE A 24 -7.22 -1.51 -5.91
CA PHE A 24 -6.47 -2.74 -5.64
C PHE A 24 -7.37 -3.90 -5.18
N LEU A 25 -8.34 -3.64 -4.30
CA LEU A 25 -9.31 -4.67 -3.88
C LEU A 25 -10.12 -5.19 -5.08
N ILE A 26 -10.54 -4.31 -5.99
CA ILE A 26 -11.27 -4.73 -7.20
C ILE A 26 -10.34 -5.46 -8.18
N GLN A 27 -9.12 -4.97 -8.38
CA GLN A 27 -8.12 -5.60 -9.25
C GLN A 27 -7.75 -7.01 -8.76
N SER A 28 -7.53 -7.19 -7.46
CA SER A 28 -7.23 -8.49 -6.86
C SER A 28 -8.40 -9.46 -7.01
N ALA A 29 -9.63 -9.01 -6.73
CA ALA A 29 -10.84 -9.81 -6.87
C ALA A 29 -11.06 -10.28 -8.32
N THR A 30 -11.08 -9.35 -9.26
CA THR A 30 -11.31 -9.63 -10.69
C THR A 30 -10.14 -10.41 -11.29
N GLY A 31 -8.90 -10.08 -10.93
CA GLY A 31 -7.69 -10.79 -11.35
C GLY A 31 -7.68 -12.25 -10.88
N PHE A 32 -7.96 -12.49 -9.60
CA PHE A 32 -8.05 -13.85 -9.05
C PHE A 32 -9.22 -14.62 -9.65
N SER A 33 -10.39 -13.98 -9.85
CA SER A 33 -11.53 -14.66 -10.51
C SER A 33 -11.16 -15.22 -11.88
N ARG A 34 -10.36 -14.47 -12.66
CA ARG A 34 -9.91 -14.87 -14.01
C ARG A 34 -8.80 -15.90 -13.94
N LEU A 35 -7.87 -15.74 -13.00
CA LEU A 35 -6.75 -16.67 -12.81
C LEU A 35 -7.26 -18.06 -12.41
N PHE A 36 -8.29 -18.14 -11.59
CA PHE A 36 -8.88 -19.37 -11.07
C PHE A 36 -10.16 -19.82 -11.78
N ILE A 37 -10.46 -19.29 -12.98
CA ILE A 37 -11.76 -19.49 -13.65
C ILE A 37 -12.09 -20.97 -13.94
N THR A 38 -11.08 -21.84 -14.04
CA THR A 38 -11.25 -23.28 -14.23
C THR A 38 -11.80 -23.99 -12.98
N THR A 39 -11.74 -23.33 -11.81
CA THR A 39 -12.21 -23.85 -10.52
C THR A 39 -13.60 -23.32 -10.18
N ASP A 40 -14.33 -24.01 -9.31
CA ASP A 40 -15.65 -23.55 -8.86
C ASP A 40 -15.59 -22.25 -8.07
N TRP A 41 -14.52 -22.02 -7.31
CA TRP A 41 -14.31 -20.78 -6.60
C TRP A 41 -14.13 -19.60 -7.57
N GLY A 42 -13.26 -19.74 -8.58
CA GLY A 42 -13.07 -18.69 -9.59
C GLY A 42 -14.36 -18.37 -10.35
N LYS A 43 -15.15 -19.40 -10.71
CA LYS A 43 -16.49 -19.21 -11.33
C LYS A 43 -17.44 -18.44 -10.43
N ARG A 44 -17.53 -18.79 -9.13
CA ARG A 44 -18.39 -18.09 -8.16
C ARG A 44 -17.94 -16.64 -7.94
N LEU A 45 -16.64 -16.43 -7.78
CA LEU A 45 -16.06 -15.10 -7.61
C LEU A 45 -16.31 -14.24 -8.86
N SER A 46 -16.14 -14.82 -10.06
CA SER A 46 -16.47 -14.15 -11.32
C SER A 46 -17.96 -13.86 -11.45
N GLY A 47 -18.83 -14.75 -10.93
CA GLY A 47 -20.28 -14.57 -10.89
C GLY A 47 -20.73 -13.33 -10.11
N VAL A 48 -20.04 -12.98 -9.03
CA VAL A 48 -20.27 -11.72 -8.28
C VAL A 48 -20.12 -10.48 -9.18
N PHE A 49 -19.21 -10.56 -10.16
CA PHE A 49 -18.98 -9.50 -11.13
C PHE A 49 -19.83 -9.64 -12.40
N GLY A 50 -20.77 -10.59 -12.47
CA GLY A 50 -21.61 -10.82 -13.66
C GLY A 50 -20.96 -11.72 -14.71
N GLY A 51 -20.00 -12.58 -14.33
CA GLY A 51 -19.36 -13.57 -15.21
C GLY A 51 -17.97 -13.16 -15.72
N TYR A 52 -17.35 -14.04 -16.51
CA TYR A 52 -15.94 -13.89 -16.92
C TYR A 52 -15.67 -12.64 -17.77
N GLU A 53 -16.55 -12.37 -18.74
CA GLU A 53 -16.42 -11.22 -19.63
C GLU A 53 -16.57 -9.90 -18.87
N THR A 54 -17.59 -9.81 -18.01
CA THR A 54 -17.82 -8.62 -17.18
C THR A 54 -16.68 -8.40 -16.18
N SER A 55 -16.21 -9.46 -15.51
CA SER A 55 -15.02 -9.40 -14.64
C SER A 55 -13.78 -8.92 -15.41
N THR A 56 -13.57 -9.41 -16.63
CA THR A 56 -12.47 -8.96 -17.49
C THR A 56 -12.60 -7.49 -17.86
N SER A 57 -13.80 -7.02 -18.20
CA SER A 57 -14.07 -5.62 -18.51
C SER A 57 -13.80 -4.72 -17.30
N ILE A 58 -14.31 -5.08 -16.12
CA ILE A 58 -14.08 -4.35 -14.87
C ILE A 58 -12.57 -4.30 -14.56
N HIS A 59 -11.86 -5.43 -14.69
CA HIS A 59 -10.43 -5.48 -14.46
C HIS A 59 -9.67 -4.51 -15.38
N ARG A 60 -10.01 -4.45 -16.67
CA ARG A 60 -9.37 -3.53 -17.62
C ARG A 60 -9.63 -2.07 -17.25
N TRP A 61 -10.88 -1.68 -17.03
CA TRP A 61 -11.24 -0.30 -16.73
C TRP A 61 -10.68 0.18 -15.39
N VAL A 62 -10.82 -0.62 -14.34
CA VAL A 62 -10.24 -0.29 -13.02
C VAL A 62 -8.72 -0.26 -13.10
N GLY A 63 -8.09 -1.11 -13.92
CA GLY A 63 -6.65 -1.07 -14.16
C GLY A 63 -6.22 0.25 -14.81
N ILE A 64 -6.95 0.70 -15.83
CA ILE A 64 -6.71 2.01 -16.47
C ILE A 64 -6.88 3.16 -15.47
N PHE A 65 -7.92 3.13 -14.63
CA PHE A 65 -8.10 4.13 -13.58
C PHE A 65 -6.96 4.10 -12.56
N MET A 66 -6.52 2.91 -12.13
CA MET A 66 -5.40 2.75 -11.20
C MET A 66 -4.11 3.33 -11.79
N ILE A 67 -3.85 3.10 -13.08
CA ILE A 67 -2.72 3.71 -13.81
C ILE A 67 -2.84 5.24 -13.80
N ALA A 68 -4.02 5.79 -14.14
CA ALA A 68 -4.23 7.24 -14.12
C ALA A 68 -4.02 7.84 -12.73
N GLY A 69 -4.56 7.20 -11.68
CA GLY A 69 -4.35 7.63 -10.30
C GLY A 69 -2.88 7.57 -9.86
N PHE A 70 -2.14 6.55 -10.30
CA PHE A 70 -0.69 6.44 -10.06
C PHE A 70 0.10 7.54 -10.76
N LEU A 71 -0.23 7.87 -12.02
CA LEU A 71 0.39 8.99 -12.73
C LEU A 71 0.09 10.33 -12.06
N LEU A 72 -1.15 10.55 -11.62
CA LEU A 72 -1.52 11.74 -10.83
C LEU A 72 -0.75 11.81 -9.51
N HIS A 73 -0.55 10.68 -8.84
CA HIS A 73 0.28 10.59 -7.64
C HIS A 73 1.75 10.96 -7.93
N ILE A 74 2.32 10.50 -9.05
CA ILE A 74 3.66 10.92 -9.48
C ILE A 74 3.73 12.44 -9.67
N VAL A 75 2.77 13.02 -10.41
CA VAL A 75 2.70 14.48 -10.61
C VAL A 75 2.60 15.21 -9.27
N PHE A 76 1.77 14.71 -8.34
CA PHE A 76 1.64 15.25 -6.99
C PHE A 76 2.94 15.16 -6.19
N LEU A 77 3.70 14.07 -6.29
CA LEU A 77 5.02 13.95 -5.66
C LEU A 77 6.02 14.95 -6.24
N VAL A 78 6.10 15.05 -7.57
CA VAL A 78 6.99 15.98 -8.27
C VAL A 78 6.66 17.43 -7.92
N ALA A 79 5.37 17.78 -7.81
CA ALA A 79 4.93 19.11 -7.40
C ALA A 79 5.31 19.47 -5.95
N ARG A 80 5.50 18.46 -5.07
CA ARG A 80 5.96 18.66 -3.69
C ARG A 80 7.47 18.75 -3.56
N VAL A 81 8.24 18.45 -4.62
CA VAL A 81 9.70 18.55 -4.59
C VAL A 81 10.12 20.02 -4.47
N GLN A 82 10.92 20.32 -3.45
CA GLN A 82 11.51 21.64 -3.27
C GLN A 82 12.78 21.75 -4.11
N TRP A 83 12.64 22.22 -5.36
CA TRP A 83 13.74 22.31 -6.34
C TRP A 83 14.94 23.16 -5.88
N ARG A 84 14.73 24.10 -4.96
CA ARG A 84 15.80 24.93 -4.38
C ARG A 84 16.64 24.18 -3.34
N ASN A 85 16.12 23.10 -2.76
CA ASN A 85 16.83 22.26 -1.79
C ASN A 85 16.55 20.77 -2.06
N LEU A 86 16.98 20.30 -3.24
CA LEU A 86 16.70 18.95 -3.72
C LEU A 86 17.17 17.85 -2.77
N ARG A 87 18.34 18.03 -2.16
CA ARG A 87 18.93 17.01 -1.28
C ARG A 87 18.04 16.75 -0.07
N ASP A 88 17.63 17.80 0.64
CA ASP A 88 16.76 17.64 1.81
C ASP A 88 15.33 17.29 1.40
N SER A 89 14.86 17.76 0.24
CA SER A 89 13.54 17.41 -0.27
C SER A 89 13.42 15.91 -0.59
N ILE A 90 14.47 15.29 -1.12
CA ILE A 90 14.46 13.90 -1.59
C ILE A 90 14.99 12.94 -0.53
N PHE A 91 16.00 13.31 0.24
CA PHE A 91 16.66 12.44 1.22
C PHE A 91 16.54 12.92 2.66
N GLY A 92 15.78 13.98 2.90
CA GLY A 92 15.51 14.50 4.23
C GLY A 92 14.60 13.59 5.06
N PRO A 93 14.44 13.90 6.35
CA PRO A 93 13.71 13.08 7.31
C PRO A 93 12.20 12.96 7.02
N ASP A 94 11.62 13.92 6.29
CA ASP A 94 10.23 13.88 5.87
C ASP A 94 9.98 13.11 4.56
N SER A 95 11.06 12.69 3.88
CA SER A 95 10.98 11.92 2.64
C SER A 95 10.70 10.43 2.88
N ILE A 96 9.90 9.84 1.99
CA ILE A 96 9.62 8.40 1.94
C ILE A 96 10.70 7.62 1.18
N VAL A 97 11.71 8.30 0.61
CA VAL A 97 12.82 7.65 -0.11
C VAL A 97 13.74 6.92 0.89
N PRO A 98 14.07 5.64 0.66
CA PRO A 98 15.04 4.91 1.46
C PRO A 98 16.42 5.56 1.38
N THR A 99 17.10 5.59 2.52
CA THR A 99 18.43 6.14 2.70
C THR A 99 19.31 5.13 3.42
N TYR A 100 20.62 5.36 3.46
CA TYR A 100 21.54 4.52 4.23
C TYR A 100 21.17 4.44 5.73
N ARG A 101 20.52 5.48 6.28
CA ARG A 101 20.02 5.47 7.67
C ARG A 101 18.99 4.38 7.92
N ASP A 102 18.19 4.03 6.92
CA ASP A 102 17.18 2.98 7.03
C ASP A 102 17.82 1.60 7.20
N VAL A 103 18.96 1.35 6.54
CA VAL A 103 19.78 0.14 6.74
C VAL A 103 20.38 0.12 8.14
N GLN A 104 20.90 1.26 8.62
CA GLN A 104 21.40 1.38 9.99
C GLN A 104 20.30 1.13 11.03
N HIS A 105 19.08 1.61 10.79
CA HIS A 105 17.93 1.37 11.65
C HIS A 105 17.50 -0.10 11.65
N LEU A 106 17.50 -0.76 10.50
CA LEU A 106 17.27 -2.20 10.40
C LEU A 106 18.31 -2.98 11.20
N TRP A 107 19.60 -2.68 11.02
CA TRP A 107 20.68 -3.33 11.76
C TRP A 107 20.56 -3.14 13.27
N ARG A 108 20.33 -1.90 13.73
CA ARG A 108 20.09 -1.61 15.16
C ARG A 108 18.86 -2.35 15.69
N ARG A 109 17.80 -2.47 14.89
CA ARG A 109 16.60 -3.23 15.28
C ARG A 109 16.91 -4.71 15.47
N ILE A 110 17.71 -5.29 14.57
CA ILE A 110 18.18 -6.68 14.69
C ILE A 110 18.99 -6.85 15.97
N LEU A 111 19.98 -6.00 16.22
CA LEU A 111 20.79 -6.07 17.44
C LEU A 111 19.93 -5.93 18.71
N TRP A 112 18.99 -4.98 18.73
CA TRP A 112 18.05 -4.79 19.83
C TRP A 112 17.17 -6.03 20.08
N PHE A 113 16.72 -6.74 19.03
CA PHE A 113 15.99 -8.00 19.19
C PHE A 113 16.82 -9.09 19.89
N PHE A 114 18.14 -9.09 19.67
CA PHE A 114 19.06 -9.98 20.40
C PHE A 114 19.50 -9.43 21.76
N GLY A 115 18.90 -8.32 22.23
CA GLY A 115 19.27 -7.65 23.49
C GLY A 115 20.60 -6.89 23.42
N ILE A 116 21.17 -6.74 22.22
CA ILE A 116 22.45 -6.08 22.00
C ILE A 116 22.17 -4.63 21.55
N GLY A 117 22.18 -3.71 22.50
CA GLY A 117 22.00 -2.28 22.21
C GLY A 117 20.57 -1.77 22.31
N THR A 118 20.34 -0.54 21.87
CA THR A 118 19.08 0.19 22.09
C THR A 118 18.14 0.15 20.89
N SER A 119 16.83 0.23 21.17
CA SER A 119 15.82 0.30 20.13
C SER A 119 16.05 1.52 19.23
N PRO A 120 15.99 1.38 17.89
CA PRO A 120 16.16 2.50 16.98
C PRO A 120 15.09 3.58 17.22
N ARG A 121 15.54 4.83 17.30
CA ARG A 121 14.67 5.99 17.45
C ARG A 121 14.25 6.50 16.08
N PHE A 122 13.02 6.19 15.68
CA PHE A 122 12.51 6.55 14.36
C PHE A 122 12.12 8.03 14.28
N ASP A 123 12.39 8.62 13.12
CA ASP A 123 11.82 9.90 12.69
C ASP A 123 10.45 9.64 12.02
N ARG A 124 9.96 10.56 11.21
CA ARG A 124 8.63 10.53 10.59
C ARG A 124 8.32 9.21 9.88
N TRP A 125 9.33 8.56 9.32
CA TRP A 125 9.23 7.28 8.64
C TRP A 125 10.20 6.27 9.24
N SER A 126 9.67 5.08 9.51
CA SER A 126 10.45 3.88 9.80
C SER A 126 10.90 3.20 8.50
N TYR A 127 11.93 2.35 8.57
CA TYR A 127 12.43 1.66 7.38
C TYR A 127 11.37 0.74 6.76
N TRP A 128 10.50 0.12 7.56
CA TRP A 128 9.44 -0.76 7.06
C TRP A 128 8.30 0.01 6.40
N GLU A 129 7.95 1.21 6.88
CA GLU A 129 6.96 2.06 6.20
C GLU A 129 7.47 2.51 4.83
N LYS A 130 8.76 2.82 4.72
CA LYS A 130 9.36 3.14 3.41
C LYS A 130 9.38 1.91 2.52
N PHE A 131 9.79 0.76 3.05
CA PHE A 131 9.79 -0.49 2.29
C PHE A 131 8.39 -0.84 1.78
N ASP A 132 7.37 -0.72 2.62
CA ASP A 132 5.96 -0.95 2.30
C ASP A 132 5.46 -0.02 1.18
N TYR A 133 5.76 1.28 1.28
CA TYR A 133 5.46 2.23 0.22
C TYR A 133 6.13 1.85 -1.12
N TRP A 134 7.42 1.50 -1.09
CA TRP A 134 8.18 1.23 -2.31
C TRP A 134 7.90 -0.14 -2.94
N ALA A 135 7.57 -1.15 -2.13
CA ALA A 135 7.12 -2.45 -2.61
C ALA A 135 5.90 -2.28 -3.52
N VAL A 136 4.92 -1.49 -3.09
CA VAL A 136 3.73 -1.18 -3.91
C VAL A 136 4.06 -0.25 -5.06
N PHE A 137 4.89 0.78 -4.82
CA PHE A 137 5.26 1.77 -5.85
C PHE A 137 5.93 1.14 -7.07
N TRP A 138 6.80 0.14 -6.88
CA TRP A 138 7.48 -0.54 -7.99
C TRP A 138 6.62 -1.61 -8.68
N GLY A 139 5.75 -2.29 -7.93
CA GLY A 139 4.83 -3.27 -8.48
C GLY A 139 3.82 -2.66 -9.45
N LEU A 140 3.36 -1.43 -9.18
CA LEU A 140 2.37 -0.73 -10.02
C LEU A 140 2.84 -0.49 -11.47
N PRO A 141 4.03 0.08 -11.75
CA PRO A 141 4.56 0.17 -13.12
C PRO A 141 4.67 -1.17 -13.83
N LEU A 142 5.14 -2.22 -13.15
CA LEU A 142 5.27 -3.55 -13.74
C LEU A 142 3.91 -4.08 -14.17
N LEU A 143 2.92 -4.05 -13.26
CA LEU A 143 1.54 -4.44 -13.55
C LEU A 143 0.90 -3.57 -14.64
N ALA A 144 1.15 -2.26 -14.63
CA ALA A 144 0.63 -1.33 -15.62
C ALA A 144 1.15 -1.63 -17.03
N ILE A 145 2.48 -1.74 -17.18
CA ILE A 145 3.12 -2.00 -18.47
C ILE A 145 2.68 -3.36 -19.01
N THR A 146 2.83 -4.41 -18.20
CA THR A 146 2.42 -5.76 -18.62
C THR A 146 0.92 -5.85 -18.88
N GLY A 147 0.08 -5.20 -18.07
CA GLY A 147 -1.36 -5.15 -18.25
C GLY A 147 -1.76 -4.46 -19.56
N LEU A 148 -1.16 -3.31 -19.88
CA LEU A 148 -1.40 -2.61 -21.15
C LEU A 148 -0.95 -3.43 -22.36
N MET A 149 0.19 -4.14 -22.26
CA MET A 149 0.64 -5.07 -23.29
C MET A 149 -0.40 -6.16 -23.58
N LEU A 150 -1.04 -6.69 -22.52
CA LEU A 150 -2.05 -7.74 -22.61
C LEU A 150 -3.43 -7.24 -23.03
N ILE A 151 -3.75 -5.96 -22.80
CA ILE A 151 -4.98 -5.33 -23.31
C ILE A 151 -4.85 -5.06 -24.82
N TYR A 152 -3.66 -4.64 -25.27
CA TYR A 152 -3.38 -4.26 -26.67
C TYR A 152 -2.27 -5.12 -27.29
N PRO A 153 -2.47 -6.45 -27.43
CA PRO A 153 -1.42 -7.36 -27.87
C PRO A 153 -0.96 -7.07 -29.30
N PHE A 154 -1.86 -6.74 -30.22
CA PHE A 154 -1.51 -6.44 -31.62
C PHE A 154 -0.69 -5.15 -31.76
N GLN A 155 -0.99 -4.12 -30.97
CA GLN A 155 -0.23 -2.88 -30.94
C GLN A 155 1.15 -3.11 -30.34
N THR A 156 1.22 -3.93 -29.29
CA THR A 156 2.47 -4.31 -28.62
C THR A 156 3.40 -5.06 -29.57
N THR A 157 2.89 -6.05 -30.32
CA THR A 157 3.72 -6.88 -31.21
C THR A 157 4.21 -6.19 -32.47
N ARG A 158 3.73 -4.98 -32.76
CA ARG A 158 4.33 -4.10 -33.79
C ARG A 158 5.65 -3.47 -33.34
N VAL A 159 5.89 -3.39 -32.03
CA VAL A 159 7.06 -2.73 -31.44
C VAL A 159 8.04 -3.77 -30.88
N VAL A 160 7.54 -4.87 -30.30
CA VAL A 160 8.36 -5.92 -29.68
C VAL A 160 7.99 -7.33 -30.20
N PRO A 161 8.90 -8.32 -30.14
CA PRO A 161 8.59 -9.68 -30.60
C PRO A 161 7.43 -10.35 -29.85
N GLY A 162 6.67 -11.22 -30.52
CA GLY A 162 5.49 -11.89 -29.94
C GLY A 162 5.74 -12.69 -28.65
N TRP A 163 6.93 -13.30 -28.48
CA TRP A 163 7.28 -14.04 -27.27
C TRP A 163 7.29 -13.18 -26.00
N THR A 164 7.45 -11.85 -26.14
CA THR A 164 7.41 -10.92 -25.01
C THR A 164 6.06 -10.90 -24.31
N LEU A 165 4.96 -11.23 -25.02
CA LEU A 165 3.64 -11.35 -24.41
C LEU A 165 3.57 -12.52 -23.42
N ASN A 166 4.29 -13.62 -23.67
CA ASN A 166 4.36 -14.75 -22.73
C ASN A 166 5.04 -14.32 -21.42
N ILE A 167 6.11 -13.53 -21.53
CA ILE A 167 6.78 -12.94 -20.36
C ILE A 167 5.85 -11.94 -19.65
N ALA A 168 5.13 -11.10 -20.40
CA ALA A 168 4.19 -10.16 -19.81
C ALA A 168 3.09 -10.89 -19.01
N VAL A 169 2.53 -12.00 -19.51
CA VAL A 169 1.58 -12.83 -18.74
C VAL A 169 2.23 -13.37 -17.48
N LEU A 170 3.43 -13.94 -17.57
CA LEU A 170 4.15 -14.50 -16.43
C LEU A 170 4.41 -13.44 -15.35
N LEU A 171 5.00 -12.31 -15.73
CA LEU A 171 5.33 -11.21 -14.82
C LEU A 171 4.08 -10.58 -14.22
N HIS A 172 3.04 -10.34 -15.03
CA HIS A 172 1.80 -9.75 -14.52
C HIS A 172 1.15 -10.63 -13.47
N ARG A 173 1.10 -11.96 -13.70
CA ARG A 173 0.53 -12.91 -12.74
C ARG A 173 1.39 -13.02 -11.47
N ALA A 174 2.71 -13.17 -11.63
CA ALA A 174 3.63 -13.30 -10.51
C ALA A 174 3.59 -12.05 -9.61
N GLU A 175 3.66 -10.87 -10.22
CA GLU A 175 3.59 -9.61 -9.48
C GLU A 175 2.23 -9.40 -8.83
N ALA A 176 1.12 -9.77 -9.49
CA ALA A 176 -0.20 -9.65 -8.89
C ALA A 176 -0.36 -10.54 -7.64
N ILE A 177 0.15 -11.77 -7.68
CA ILE A 177 0.15 -12.69 -6.53
C ILE A 177 1.05 -12.16 -5.42
N LEU A 178 2.25 -11.66 -5.78
CA LEU A 178 3.19 -11.07 -4.83
C LEU A 178 2.57 -9.85 -4.14
N ALA A 179 1.97 -8.93 -4.90
CA ALA A 179 1.32 -7.73 -4.37
C ALA A 179 0.15 -8.07 -3.45
N VAL A 180 -0.73 -9.00 -3.85
CA VAL A 180 -1.86 -9.47 -3.02
C VAL A 180 -1.36 -10.09 -1.72
N SER A 181 -0.34 -10.94 -1.79
CA SER A 181 0.29 -11.57 -0.62
C SER A 181 0.93 -10.54 0.30
N TYR A 182 1.71 -9.63 -0.27
CA TYR A 182 2.42 -8.59 0.48
C TYR A 182 1.43 -7.67 1.21
N ILE A 183 0.41 -7.18 0.51
CA ILE A 183 -0.59 -6.29 1.10
C ILE A 183 -1.31 -7.00 2.25
N PHE A 184 -1.96 -8.14 1.98
CA PHE A 184 -2.82 -8.75 3.00
C PHE A 184 -2.07 -9.45 4.14
N ILE A 185 -0.80 -9.82 3.95
CA ILE A 185 0.03 -10.38 5.02
C ILE A 185 0.81 -9.26 5.72
N VAL A 186 1.68 -8.55 5.01
CA VAL A 186 2.65 -7.64 5.62
C VAL A 186 2.03 -6.29 5.93
N HIS A 187 1.46 -5.61 4.93
CA HIS A 187 0.89 -4.27 5.10
C HIS A 187 -0.24 -4.27 6.13
N PHE A 188 -1.18 -5.22 6.01
CA PHE A 188 -2.28 -5.33 6.96
C PHE A 188 -1.82 -5.77 8.36
N PHE A 189 -0.84 -6.67 8.50
CA PHE A 189 -0.29 -6.99 9.83
C PHE A 189 0.33 -5.75 10.49
N ILE A 190 1.13 -5.01 9.74
CA ILE A 190 1.75 -3.75 10.15
C ILE A 190 0.67 -2.73 10.56
N GLY A 191 -0.38 -2.59 9.76
CA GLY A 191 -1.46 -1.63 9.98
C GLY A 191 -2.44 -2.01 11.08
N HIS A 192 -2.67 -3.30 11.35
CA HIS A 192 -3.79 -3.74 12.19
C HIS A 192 -3.43 -4.68 13.34
N ALA A 193 -2.39 -5.49 13.21
CA ALA A 193 -2.10 -6.59 14.14
C ALA A 193 -0.88 -6.33 15.04
N ARG A 194 -0.06 -5.32 14.75
CA ARG A 194 1.05 -4.96 15.64
C ARG A 194 0.53 -4.41 16.97
N PRO A 195 1.14 -4.73 18.13
CA PRO A 195 0.67 -4.29 19.43
C PRO A 195 0.42 -2.78 19.54
N SER A 196 1.30 -1.96 18.97
CA SER A 196 1.17 -0.49 18.99
C SER A 196 0.09 0.07 18.05
N SER A 197 -0.39 -0.75 17.11
CA SER A 197 -1.39 -0.37 16.11
C SER A 197 -2.70 -1.16 16.27
N PHE A 198 -2.79 -2.10 17.21
CA PHE A 198 -4.01 -2.88 17.42
C PHE A 198 -5.06 -1.99 18.11
N PRO A 199 -6.35 -2.03 17.68
CA PRO A 199 -6.94 -2.89 16.65
C PRO A 199 -6.72 -2.45 15.19
N MET A 200 -6.43 -1.18 14.96
CA MET A 200 -6.05 -0.64 13.65
C MET A 200 -5.32 0.69 13.81
N ASN A 201 -4.30 0.93 12.99
CA ASN A 201 -3.66 2.23 12.86
C ASN A 201 -4.62 3.20 12.18
N GLU A 202 -5.16 4.12 12.97
CA GLU A 202 -6.20 5.05 12.50
C GLU A 202 -5.63 6.19 11.67
N ALA A 203 -4.31 6.39 11.62
CA ALA A 203 -3.68 7.61 11.10
C ALA A 203 -4.02 7.90 9.64
N MET A 204 -4.16 6.88 8.78
CA MET A 204 -4.54 7.08 7.38
C MET A 204 -6.03 7.47 7.22
N PHE A 205 -6.87 7.13 8.19
CA PHE A 205 -8.29 7.46 8.21
C PHE A 205 -8.61 8.74 8.99
N SER A 206 -7.89 9.04 10.07
CA SER A 206 -8.06 10.29 10.83
C SER A 206 -7.21 11.42 10.24
N GLY A 207 -6.03 11.11 9.70
CA GLY A 207 -5.01 12.08 9.27
C GLY A 207 -4.08 12.55 10.38
N SER A 208 -4.30 12.12 11.62
CA SER A 208 -3.55 12.57 12.81
C SER A 208 -3.29 11.43 13.79
N VAL A 209 -2.29 11.63 14.65
CA VAL A 209 -1.91 10.71 15.73
C VAL A 209 -1.79 11.48 17.04
N THR A 210 -2.02 10.84 18.18
CA THR A 210 -1.79 11.47 19.48
C THR A 210 -0.29 11.71 19.69
N VAL A 211 0.06 12.79 20.40
CA VAL A 211 1.47 13.07 20.72
C VAL A 211 2.11 11.94 21.51
N GLU A 212 1.36 11.30 22.41
CA GLU A 212 1.80 10.15 23.20
C GLU A 212 2.19 8.96 22.32
N SER A 213 1.28 8.51 21.44
CA SER A 213 1.56 7.43 20.49
C SER A 213 2.72 7.78 19.54
N ALA A 214 2.78 9.02 19.07
CA ALA A 214 3.89 9.48 18.24
C ALA A 214 5.23 9.49 18.98
N MET A 215 5.25 9.78 20.29
CA MET A 215 6.46 9.74 21.11
C MET A 215 6.95 8.31 21.33
N GLU A 216 6.03 7.37 21.50
CA GLU A 216 6.34 5.95 21.65
C GLU A 216 6.88 5.34 20.35
N GLU A 217 6.19 5.53 19.23
CA GLU A 217 6.60 4.93 17.96
C GLU A 217 7.72 5.69 17.23
N LYS A 218 7.73 7.03 17.34
CA LYS A 218 8.57 7.93 16.54
C LYS A 218 9.16 9.07 17.37
N PRO A 219 9.93 8.77 18.43
CA PRO A 219 10.41 9.78 19.36
C PRO A 219 11.26 10.87 18.68
N ALA A 220 12.12 10.49 17.71
CA ALA A 220 12.98 11.47 17.03
C ALA A 220 12.17 12.45 16.16
N TRP A 221 11.02 12.01 15.64
CA TRP A 221 10.12 12.88 14.88
C TRP A 221 9.52 13.96 15.78
N VAL A 222 9.00 13.56 16.95
CA VAL A 222 8.36 14.50 17.88
C VAL A 222 9.37 15.50 18.44
N GLU A 223 10.58 15.04 18.80
CA GLU A 223 11.67 15.91 19.26
C GLU A 223 12.08 16.93 18.20
N ARG A 224 12.19 16.50 16.94
CA ARG A 224 12.51 17.37 15.81
C ARG A 224 11.44 18.44 15.61
N LEU A 225 10.16 18.05 15.61
CA LEU A 225 9.04 19.00 15.48
C LEU A 225 9.03 20.03 16.62
N LYS A 226 9.30 19.61 17.86
CA LYS A 226 9.44 20.51 19.02
C LYS A 226 10.59 21.50 18.83
N LYS A 227 11.76 21.01 18.44
CA LYS A 227 12.96 21.84 18.21
C LYS A 227 12.77 22.87 17.09
N GLU A 228 12.05 22.50 16.04
CA GLU A 228 11.78 23.37 14.89
C GLU A 228 10.62 24.34 15.13
N GLY A 229 9.92 24.26 16.27
CA GLY A 229 8.70 25.04 16.52
C GLY A 229 7.54 24.68 15.58
N LYS A 230 7.63 23.53 14.90
CA LYS A 230 6.64 23.03 13.92
C LYS A 230 5.74 21.95 14.51
N LEU A 231 5.72 21.81 15.84
CA LEU A 231 4.71 20.97 16.48
C LEU A 231 3.37 21.69 16.34
N GLU A 232 2.73 21.50 15.18
CA GLU A 232 1.34 21.85 14.95
C GLU A 232 0.49 20.94 15.84
N VAL A 233 0.37 21.35 17.11
CA VAL A 233 -0.61 20.81 18.04
C VAL A 233 -1.95 21.26 17.50
N ILE A 234 -2.59 20.36 16.75
CA ILE A 234 -4.01 20.50 16.54
C ILE A 234 -4.61 20.01 17.84
N GLU A 235 -5.30 20.89 18.56
CA GLU A 235 -6.35 20.47 19.48
C GLU A 235 -7.44 19.81 18.63
N ALA A 236 -7.14 18.61 18.14
CA ALA A 236 -8.05 17.85 17.33
C ALA A 236 -8.97 17.16 18.32
N ASN A 237 -10.24 17.53 18.28
CA ASN A 237 -11.25 16.63 18.79
C ASN A 237 -11.02 15.27 18.11
N PRO A 238 -11.03 14.15 18.87
CA PRO A 238 -10.95 12.84 18.26
C PRO A 238 -11.96 12.72 17.11
N PRO A 239 -11.66 11.92 16.07
CA PRO A 239 -12.63 11.67 15.02
C PRO A 239 -13.97 11.27 15.64
N ALA A 240 -15.06 11.84 15.12
CA ALA A 240 -16.39 11.56 15.64
C ALA A 240 -16.62 10.05 15.69
N LEU A 241 -17.30 9.55 16.73
CA LEU A 241 -17.44 8.12 16.97
C LEU A 241 -18.03 7.36 15.76
N TRP A 242 -19.03 7.93 15.10
CA TRP A 242 -19.62 7.36 13.89
C TRP A 242 -18.58 7.20 12.77
N TYR A 243 -17.68 8.18 12.61
CA TYR A 243 -16.65 8.15 11.58
C TYR A 243 -15.62 7.06 11.90
N ARG A 244 -15.29 6.91 13.19
CA ARG A 244 -14.46 5.82 13.70
C ARG A 244 -15.05 4.46 13.39
N VAL A 245 -16.33 4.25 13.70
CA VAL A 245 -17.04 3.01 13.36
C VAL A 245 -16.97 2.72 11.87
N VAL A 246 -17.18 3.73 11.01
CA VAL A 246 -17.13 3.56 9.54
C VAL A 246 -15.77 3.07 9.07
N TYR A 247 -14.66 3.72 9.45
CA TYR A 247 -13.36 3.26 8.97
C TYR A 247 -12.91 1.94 9.57
N PHE A 248 -13.32 1.61 10.81
CA PHE A 248 -13.07 0.30 11.40
C PHE A 248 -13.82 -0.80 10.64
N ALA A 249 -15.12 -0.62 10.40
CA ALA A 249 -15.92 -1.57 9.63
C ALA A 249 -15.35 -1.77 8.23
N PHE A 250 -14.98 -0.68 7.57
CA PHE A 250 -14.38 -0.72 6.25
C PHE A 250 -13.01 -1.42 6.25
N GLY A 251 -12.11 -1.05 7.17
CA GLY A 251 -10.76 -1.64 7.26
C GLY A 251 -10.78 -3.13 7.56
N TYR A 252 -11.64 -3.58 8.49
CA TYR A 252 -11.81 -5.00 8.79
C TYR A 252 -12.51 -5.79 7.67
N THR A 253 -13.43 -5.14 6.94
CA THR A 253 -14.03 -5.75 5.75
C THR A 253 -12.98 -5.98 4.67
N ALA A 254 -12.11 -4.99 4.43
CA ALA A 254 -11.00 -5.10 3.48
C ALA A 254 -10.00 -6.20 3.91
N LEU A 255 -9.66 -6.26 5.21
CA LEU A 255 -8.81 -7.32 5.76
C LEU A 255 -9.44 -8.71 5.58
N GLY A 256 -10.70 -8.88 5.98
CA GLY A 256 -11.42 -10.15 5.86
C GLY A 256 -11.53 -10.60 4.41
N PHE A 257 -11.83 -9.67 3.49
CA PHE A 257 -11.85 -9.93 2.06
C PHE A 257 -10.48 -10.36 1.52
N GLY A 258 -9.41 -9.68 1.95
CA GLY A 258 -8.06 -10.03 1.56
C GLY A 258 -7.62 -11.40 2.03
N ILE A 259 -7.88 -11.73 3.30
CA ILE A 259 -7.64 -13.06 3.88
C ILE A 259 -8.44 -14.12 3.12
N TYR A 260 -9.71 -13.84 2.78
CA TYR A 260 -10.53 -14.73 1.98
C TYR A 260 -9.89 -15.03 0.60
N LEU A 261 -9.40 -14.00 -0.10
CA LEU A 261 -8.70 -14.18 -1.38
C LEU A 261 -7.40 -14.98 -1.23
N LEU A 262 -6.62 -14.72 -0.17
CA LEU A 262 -5.38 -15.44 0.08
C LEU A 262 -5.61 -16.92 0.37
N ILE A 263 -6.52 -17.24 1.29
CA ILE A 263 -6.80 -18.63 1.69
C ILE A 263 -7.28 -19.41 0.47
N ASN A 264 -8.27 -18.89 -0.26
CA ASN A 264 -8.76 -19.58 -1.45
C ASN A 264 -7.70 -19.64 -2.56
N GLY A 265 -6.91 -18.57 -2.75
CA GLY A 265 -5.80 -18.57 -3.70
C GLY A 265 -4.79 -19.68 -3.42
N ILE A 266 -4.45 -19.92 -2.16
CA ILE A 266 -3.56 -21.02 -1.75
C ILE A 266 -4.24 -22.37 -1.97
N VAL A 267 -5.47 -22.55 -1.46
CA VAL A 267 -6.22 -23.82 -1.56
C VAL A 267 -6.40 -24.28 -3.01
N TYR A 268 -6.72 -23.36 -3.91
CA TYR A 268 -6.93 -23.68 -5.32
C TYR A 268 -5.65 -23.61 -6.17
N SER A 269 -4.52 -23.17 -5.63
CA SER A 269 -3.26 -23.01 -6.38
C SER A 269 -2.80 -24.26 -7.15
N PRO A 270 -3.02 -25.51 -6.68
CA PRO A 270 -2.62 -26.70 -7.46
C PRO A 270 -3.36 -26.85 -8.80
N HIS A 271 -4.49 -26.15 -8.97
CA HIS A 271 -5.29 -26.17 -10.20
C HIS A 271 -4.83 -25.14 -11.23
N ILE A 272 -3.86 -24.28 -10.88
CA ILE A 272 -3.26 -23.33 -11.81
C ILE A 272 -1.90 -23.87 -12.22
N ARG A 273 -1.69 -23.99 -13.54
CA ARG A 273 -0.34 -24.10 -14.08
C ARG A 273 0.22 -22.69 -14.33
N LEU A 274 1.32 -22.37 -13.65
CA LEU A 274 2.06 -21.13 -13.86
C LEU A 274 2.85 -21.13 -15.18
N HIS A 275 2.95 -22.29 -15.83
CA HIS A 275 3.60 -22.54 -17.13
C HIS A 275 2.87 -23.65 -17.90
#